data_AF-A0A151A2T9-F1
#
_entry.id   AF-A0A151A2T9-F1
#
_cell.length_a   1.000
_cell.length_b   1.000
_cell.length_c   1.000
_cell.angle_alpha   90.00
_cell.angle_beta   90.00
_cell.angle_gamma   90.00
#
_symmetry.space_group_name_H-M   'P 1'
#
loop_
_entity.id
_entity.type
_entity.pdbx_description
1 polymer ?
#
loop_
_entity_poly.entity_id
_entity_poly.type
_entity_poly.pdbx_seq_one_letter_code
_entity_poly.pdbx_strand_id
1 'polypeptide(L)'
;MKRWTNRAMTVIGVLLILAAIAIFIKPHIENYLQQRHDQQQITQYEKKHTHQSKVTIPKDKSQAAGVLSVPDAKIKTPVYPGPATPTQLNRGVSFAEDDESLDDQNIAIAGHTFTDRTHYQFTNLPAAKKNSKVYFKVGNQTRKYKIVKIYDVKPSDVHVLDEHQGQKNQLTLITCDNYNKQTGEWDDRKIFIAQAI
;
A
#
# COMPACT_ATOMS: atom_id res chain seq x y z
N MET A 1 -34.96 -3.35 -45.36
CA MET A 1 -34.83 -3.69 -43.93
C MET A 1 -33.56 -4.50 -43.60
N LYS A 2 -33.28 -5.63 -44.30
CA LYS A 2 -32.15 -6.55 -44.00
C LYS A 2 -30.72 -5.95 -44.03
N ARG A 3 -30.45 -4.92 -44.84
CA ARG A 3 -29.12 -4.26 -44.91
C ARG A 3 -28.84 -3.33 -43.72
N TRP A 4 -29.89 -2.74 -43.14
CA TRP A 4 -29.79 -1.84 -41.99
C TRP A 4 -29.58 -2.62 -40.69
N THR A 5 -30.27 -3.75 -40.53
CA THR A 5 -30.05 -4.67 -39.40
C THR A 5 -28.63 -5.22 -39.37
N ASN A 6 -28.06 -5.56 -40.53
CA ASN A 6 -26.69 -6.08 -40.60
C ASN A 6 -25.64 -5.00 -40.25
N ARG A 7 -25.82 -3.76 -40.73
CA ARG A 7 -24.93 -2.65 -40.38
C ARG A 7 -25.02 -2.30 -38.89
N ALA A 8 -26.23 -2.28 -38.33
CA ALA A 8 -26.43 -2.06 -36.89
C ALA A 8 -25.75 -3.17 -36.06
N MET A 9 -25.89 -4.43 -36.48
CA MET A 9 -25.26 -5.57 -35.80
C MET A 9 -23.73 -5.52 -35.88
N THR A 10 -23.15 -5.09 -37.01
CA THR A 10 -21.71 -4.85 -37.11
C THR A 10 -21.24 -3.72 -36.20
N VAL A 11 -21.97 -2.60 -36.12
CA VAL A 11 -21.63 -1.49 -35.21
C VAL A 11 -21.69 -1.92 -33.75
N ILE A 12 -22.74 -2.65 -33.36
CA ILE A 12 -22.86 -3.21 -31.99
C ILE A 12 -21.69 -4.16 -31.70
N GLY A 13 -21.35 -5.04 -32.65
CA GLY A 13 -20.22 -5.96 -32.51
C GLY A 13 -18.89 -5.23 -32.31
N VAL A 14 -18.62 -4.17 -33.10
CA VAL A 14 -17.42 -3.34 -32.95
C VAL A 14 -17.40 -2.64 -31.59
N LEU A 15 -18.52 -2.09 -31.13
CA LEU A 15 -18.61 -1.44 -29.82
C LEU A 15 -18.34 -2.42 -28.67
N LEU A 16 -18.85 -3.65 -28.76
CA LEU A 16 -18.59 -4.70 -27.77
C LEU A 16 -17.11 -5.12 -27.74
N ILE A 17 -16.47 -5.22 -28.91
CA ILE A 17 -15.03 -5.50 -29.01
C ILE A 17 -14.22 -4.36 -28.38
N LEU A 18 -14.55 -3.10 -28.66
CA LEU A 18 -13.88 -1.94 -28.07
C LEU A 18 -14.06 -1.89 -26.55
N ALA A 19 -15.26 -2.19 -26.04
CA ALA A 19 -15.52 -2.28 -24.60
C ALA A 19 -14.69 -3.39 -23.93
N ALA A 20 -14.60 -4.57 -24.55
CA ALA A 20 -13.79 -5.68 -24.04
C ALA A 20 -12.29 -5.31 -23.99
N ILE A 21 -11.77 -4.66 -25.03
CA ILE A 21 -10.39 -4.16 -25.07
C ILE A 21 -10.18 -3.13 -23.95
N ALA A 22 -11.10 -2.19 -23.74
CA ALA A 22 -11.00 -1.19 -22.69
C ALA A 22 -10.96 -1.81 -21.29
N ILE A 23 -11.79 -2.84 -21.03
CA ILE A 23 -11.78 -3.58 -19.75
C ILE A 23 -10.40 -4.23 -19.50
N PHE A 24 -9.81 -4.83 -20.53
CA PHE A 24 -8.51 -5.48 -20.40
C PHE A 24 -7.35 -4.49 -20.20
N ILE A 25 -7.42 -3.31 -20.82
CA ILE A 25 -6.37 -2.29 -20.72
C ILE A 25 -6.44 -1.50 -19.40
N LYS A 26 -7.64 -1.29 -18.85
CA LYS A 26 -7.88 -0.50 -17.63
C LYS A 26 -6.93 -0.80 -16.45
N PRO A 27 -6.73 -2.05 -16.00
CA PRO A 27 -5.85 -2.33 -14.85
C PRO A 27 -4.39 -1.93 -15.10
N HIS A 28 -3.91 -2.03 -16.33
CA HIS A 28 -2.55 -1.63 -16.68
C HIS A 28 -2.36 -0.10 -16.62
N ILE A 29 -3.35 0.66 -17.09
CA ILE A 29 -3.31 2.13 -17.02
C ILE A 29 -3.35 2.58 -15.57
N GLU A 30 -4.24 2.01 -14.75
CA GLU A 30 -4.38 2.38 -13.34
C GLU A 30 -3.10 2.14 -12.54
N ASN A 31 -2.42 1.01 -12.76
CA ASN A 31 -1.12 0.73 -12.13
C ASN A 31 -0.06 1.78 -12.49
N TYR A 32 0.02 2.17 -13.76
CA TYR A 32 0.97 3.17 -14.23
C TYR A 32 0.65 4.56 -13.67
N LEU A 33 -0.62 4.95 -13.66
CA LEU A 33 -1.07 6.23 -13.09
C LEU A 33 -0.79 6.31 -11.59
N GLN A 34 -1.02 5.22 -10.85
CA GLN A 34 -0.71 5.17 -9.41
C GLN A 34 0.78 5.35 -9.16
N GLN A 35 1.65 4.63 -9.87
CA GLN A 35 3.11 4.79 -9.71
C GLN A 35 3.59 6.21 -10.00
N ARG A 36 3.00 6.86 -11.01
CA ARG A 36 3.28 8.27 -11.31
C ARG A 36 2.83 9.18 -10.18
N HIS A 37 1.64 8.95 -9.63
CA HIS A 37 1.12 9.70 -8.49
C HIS A 37 2.01 9.53 -7.25
N ASP A 38 2.35 8.31 -6.88
CA ASP A 38 3.26 8.00 -5.76
C ASP A 38 4.60 8.71 -5.94
N GLN A 39 5.18 8.65 -7.14
CA GLN A 39 6.45 9.32 -7.43
C GLN A 39 6.36 10.85 -7.28
N GLN A 40 5.24 11.45 -7.70
CA GLN A 40 5.00 12.89 -7.50
C GLN A 40 4.88 13.24 -6.02
N GLN A 41 4.13 12.46 -5.24
CA GLN A 41 3.95 12.68 -3.80
C GLN A 41 5.26 12.49 -3.03
N ILE A 42 6.04 11.46 -3.37
CA ILE A 42 7.38 11.25 -2.83
C ILE A 42 8.28 12.46 -3.15
N THR A 43 8.27 12.93 -4.40
CA THR A 43 9.09 14.09 -4.81
C THR A 43 8.69 15.36 -4.04
N GLN A 44 7.37 15.59 -3.89
CA GLN A 44 6.82 16.71 -3.12
C GLN A 44 7.24 16.63 -1.64
N TYR A 45 7.10 15.45 -1.03
CA TYR A 45 7.50 15.18 0.33
C TYR A 45 9.00 15.43 0.55
N GLU A 46 9.84 14.86 -0.31
CA GLU A 46 11.30 15.00 -0.22
C GLU A 46 11.72 16.46 -0.37
N LYS A 47 11.16 17.20 -1.33
CA LYS A 47 11.44 18.65 -1.48
C LYS A 47 11.08 19.43 -0.23
N LYS A 48 9.90 19.18 0.36
CA LYS A 48 9.40 19.89 1.55
C LYS A 48 10.25 19.62 2.79
N HIS A 49 10.86 18.43 2.90
CA HIS A 49 11.56 17.99 4.10
C HIS A 49 13.08 17.81 3.94
N THR A 50 13.68 18.28 2.84
CA THR A 50 15.13 18.19 2.54
C THR A 50 16.02 18.60 3.73
N HIS A 51 15.57 19.57 4.54
CA HIS A 51 16.34 20.15 5.65
C HIS A 51 15.71 19.94 7.04
N GLN A 52 14.69 19.10 7.17
CA GLN A 52 13.99 18.88 8.44
C GLN A 52 14.37 17.54 9.08
N SER A 53 15.05 17.61 10.23
CA SER A 53 15.54 16.45 10.97
C SER A 53 14.50 15.82 11.90
N LYS A 54 13.55 16.62 12.39
CA LYS A 54 12.45 16.16 13.23
C LYS A 54 11.14 16.55 12.59
N VAL A 55 10.28 15.56 12.33
CA VAL A 55 8.98 15.70 11.68
C VAL A 55 7.97 14.93 12.52
N THR A 56 6.74 15.43 12.58
CA THR A 56 5.59 14.74 13.17
C THR A 56 4.64 14.31 12.07
N ILE A 57 3.76 13.35 12.37
CA ILE A 57 2.70 12.96 11.43
C ILE A 57 1.83 14.20 11.11
N PRO A 58 1.59 14.52 9.82
CA PRO A 58 0.73 15.64 9.45
C PRO A 58 -0.71 15.45 9.95
N LYS A 59 -1.33 16.52 10.44
CA LYS A 59 -2.78 16.52 10.76
C LYS A 59 -3.65 16.43 9.50
N ASP A 60 -3.15 16.96 8.39
CA ASP A 60 -3.79 16.85 7.09
C ASP A 60 -3.54 15.45 6.50
N LYS A 61 -4.58 14.62 6.52
CA LYS A 61 -4.51 13.20 6.06
C LYS A 61 -4.22 13.05 4.57
N SER A 62 -4.23 14.14 3.80
CA SER A 62 -3.82 14.15 2.39
C SER A 62 -2.32 14.33 2.19
N GLN A 63 -1.57 14.73 3.22
CA GLN A 63 -0.13 14.92 3.16
C GLN A 63 0.60 13.65 3.62
N ALA A 64 1.61 13.24 2.84
CA ALA A 64 2.46 12.13 3.23
C ALA A 64 3.24 12.46 4.51
N ALA A 65 3.28 11.50 5.44
CA ALA A 65 4.07 11.54 6.66
C ALA A 65 5.51 11.03 6.45
N GLY A 66 5.70 10.14 5.46
CA GLY A 66 6.98 9.53 5.15
C GLY A 66 6.96 8.77 3.83
N VAL A 67 8.07 8.08 3.55
CA VAL A 67 8.22 7.21 2.37
C VAL A 67 8.71 5.84 2.82
N LEU A 68 7.96 4.80 2.50
CA LEU A 68 8.35 3.41 2.77
C LEU A 68 8.94 2.78 1.50
N SER A 69 10.01 2.00 1.67
CA SER A 69 10.65 1.25 0.59
C SER A 69 11.01 -0.16 1.04
N VAL A 70 10.63 -1.15 0.22
CA VAL A 70 10.96 -2.57 0.40
C VAL A 70 11.53 -3.08 -0.94
N PRO A 71 12.86 -3.02 -1.14
CA PRO A 71 13.46 -3.29 -2.46
C PRO A 71 13.19 -4.69 -3.01
N ASP A 72 13.25 -5.71 -2.15
CA ASP A 72 13.01 -7.10 -2.55
C ASP A 72 11.57 -7.31 -3.06
N ALA A 73 10.64 -6.48 -2.59
CA ALA A 73 9.25 -6.43 -3.04
C ALA A 73 8.99 -5.36 -4.11
N LYS A 74 10.01 -4.61 -4.57
CA LYS A 74 9.87 -3.48 -5.51
C LYS A 74 8.82 -2.45 -5.07
N ILE A 75 8.68 -2.24 -3.76
CA ILE A 75 7.76 -1.27 -3.18
C ILE A 75 8.52 0.02 -2.88
N LYS A 76 7.99 1.14 -3.34
CA LYS A 76 8.38 2.49 -2.89
C LYS A 76 7.13 3.37 -2.95
N THR A 77 6.60 3.76 -1.79
CA THR A 77 5.28 4.41 -1.70
C THR A 77 5.28 5.46 -0.58
N PRO A 78 4.53 6.57 -0.74
CA PRO A 78 4.28 7.48 0.38
C PRO A 78 3.46 6.77 1.49
N VAL A 79 3.70 7.16 2.74
CA VAL A 79 2.92 6.72 3.89
C VAL A 79 2.07 7.89 4.37
N TYR A 80 0.76 7.68 4.51
CA TYR A 80 -0.20 8.71 4.94
C TYR A 80 -0.62 8.54 6.41
N PRO A 81 -1.12 9.63 7.05
CA PRO A 81 -1.74 9.55 8.38
C PRO A 81 -2.84 8.49 8.47
N GLY A 82 -2.99 7.89 9.63
CA GLY A 82 -4.05 6.92 9.89
C GLY A 82 -5.39 7.57 10.26
N PRO A 83 -6.38 6.77 10.71
CA PRO A 83 -6.32 5.31 10.70
C PRO A 83 -6.52 4.80 9.27
N ALA A 84 -6.19 3.53 9.03
CA ALA A 84 -6.25 2.87 7.73
C ALA A 84 -7.68 2.58 7.23
N THR A 85 -8.52 3.61 7.16
CA THR A 85 -9.87 3.55 6.58
C THR A 85 -9.83 3.28 5.08
N PRO A 86 -10.93 2.80 4.45
CA PRO A 86 -11.00 2.68 3.00
C PRO A 86 -10.67 3.98 2.26
N THR A 87 -11.06 5.13 2.80
CA THR A 87 -10.74 6.44 2.21
C THR A 87 -9.25 6.76 2.29
N GLN A 88 -8.58 6.43 3.40
CA GLN A 88 -7.12 6.62 3.52
C GLN A 88 -6.35 5.63 2.66
N LEU A 89 -6.72 4.35 2.69
CA LEU A 89 -6.09 3.34 1.86
C LEU A 89 -6.34 3.56 0.37
N ASN A 90 -7.39 4.28 -0.05
CA ASN A 90 -7.54 4.71 -1.44
C ASN A 90 -6.50 5.78 -1.85
N ARG A 91 -5.94 6.55 -0.90
CA ARG A 91 -4.83 7.49 -1.18
C ARG A 91 -3.51 6.75 -1.30
N GLY A 92 -3.28 5.78 -0.41
CA GLY A 92 -2.06 5.00 -0.36
C GLY A 92 -1.91 4.26 0.94
N VAL A 93 -0.74 3.66 1.11
CA VAL A 93 -0.34 3.02 2.37
C VAL A 93 -0.45 4.03 3.52
N SER A 94 -1.05 3.63 4.63
CA SER A 94 -1.37 4.53 5.74
C SER A 94 -1.03 3.88 7.08
N PHE A 95 -0.81 4.68 8.13
CA PHE A 95 -0.71 4.13 9.48
C PHE A 95 -2.01 3.40 9.87
N ALA A 96 -1.88 2.32 10.64
CA ALA A 96 -3.01 1.51 11.04
C ALA A 96 -3.93 2.30 12.00
N GLU A 97 -3.31 2.99 12.95
CA GLU A 97 -3.97 3.73 14.04
C GLU A 97 -4.04 5.24 13.75
N ASP A 98 -4.99 5.94 14.38
CA ASP A 98 -5.19 7.39 14.16
C ASP A 98 -4.18 8.24 14.95
N ASP A 99 -3.79 7.77 16.13
CA ASP A 99 -2.94 8.43 17.11
C ASP A 99 -1.48 7.95 17.10
N GLU A 100 -1.11 7.19 16.06
CA GLU A 100 0.26 6.75 15.78
C GLU A 100 1.28 7.92 15.90
N SER A 101 2.47 7.63 16.41
CA SER A 101 3.57 8.57 16.51
C SER A 101 4.84 8.03 15.85
N LEU A 102 5.62 8.93 15.24
CA LEU A 102 6.92 8.53 14.69
C LEU A 102 7.95 8.17 15.77
N ASP A 103 7.67 8.41 17.05
CA ASP A 103 8.54 8.03 18.17
C ASP A 103 8.12 6.71 18.84
N ASP A 104 7.03 6.09 18.36
CA ASP A 104 6.50 4.82 18.87
C ASP A 104 7.47 3.66 18.60
N GLN A 105 7.43 2.65 19.48
CA GLN A 105 8.30 1.49 19.34
C GLN A 105 7.78 0.57 18.24
N ASN A 106 6.46 0.44 18.06
CA ASN A 106 5.84 -0.35 17.02
C ASN A 106 5.00 0.52 16.08
N ILE A 107 5.58 0.96 14.97
CA ILE A 107 4.82 1.73 13.98
C ILE A 107 4.10 0.77 13.03
N ALA A 108 2.77 0.81 13.05
CA ALA A 108 1.94 -0.08 12.25
C ALA A 108 1.47 0.60 10.96
N ILE A 109 1.72 -0.05 9.83
CA ILE A 109 1.44 0.50 8.51
C ILE A 109 0.63 -0.52 7.71
N ALA A 110 -0.53 -0.10 7.20
CA ALA A 110 -1.44 -0.94 6.43
C ALA A 110 -1.47 -0.53 4.95
N GLY A 111 -1.62 -1.53 4.08
CA GLY A 111 -1.78 -1.36 2.65
C GLY A 111 -2.71 -2.41 2.06
N HIS A 112 -3.28 -2.10 0.90
CA HIS A 112 -4.10 -3.03 0.14
C HIS A 112 -3.25 -4.09 -0.57
N THR A 113 -3.89 -5.26 -0.73
CA THR A 113 -3.49 -6.31 -1.66
C THR A 113 -4.56 -6.41 -2.75
N PHE A 114 -4.14 -6.51 -4.00
CA PHE A 114 -5.00 -6.78 -5.15
C PHE A 114 -4.47 -7.97 -5.94
N THR A 115 -5.36 -8.78 -6.53
CA THR A 115 -4.95 -9.95 -7.32
C THR A 115 -4.47 -9.60 -8.74
N ASP A 116 -4.86 -8.43 -9.25
CA ASP A 116 -4.65 -7.97 -10.63
C ASP A 116 -3.72 -6.75 -10.74
N ARG A 117 -3.24 -6.21 -9.61
CA ARG A 117 -2.44 -4.98 -9.54
C ARG A 117 -1.14 -5.16 -8.76
N THR A 118 -0.16 -5.78 -9.41
CA THR A 118 1.13 -6.18 -8.80
C THR A 118 1.90 -5.03 -8.14
N HIS A 119 1.81 -3.81 -8.66
CA HIS A 119 2.57 -2.67 -8.14
C HIS A 119 1.77 -1.72 -7.25
N TYR A 120 0.55 -2.11 -6.88
CA TYR A 120 -0.30 -1.30 -6.02
C TYR A 120 0.00 -1.59 -4.55
N GLN A 121 0.46 -0.57 -3.82
CA GLN A 121 0.69 -0.62 -2.36
C GLN A 121 1.46 -1.86 -1.89
N PHE A 122 0.83 -2.73 -1.09
CA PHE A 122 1.43 -3.92 -0.50
C PHE A 122 1.09 -5.21 -1.25
N THR A 123 0.49 -5.12 -2.44
CA THR A 123 0.22 -6.29 -3.28
C THR A 123 1.45 -7.18 -3.47
N ASN A 124 2.63 -6.59 -3.70
CA ASN A 124 3.86 -7.36 -3.88
C ASN A 124 4.69 -7.54 -2.60
N LEU A 125 4.17 -7.13 -1.44
CA LEU A 125 4.87 -7.30 -0.16
C LEU A 125 5.21 -8.77 0.15
N PRO A 126 4.38 -9.77 -0.22
CA PRO A 126 4.73 -11.19 -0.11
C PRO A 126 6.00 -11.63 -0.85
N ALA A 127 6.53 -10.84 -1.79
CA ALA A 127 7.83 -11.11 -2.40
C ALA A 127 9.01 -10.87 -1.45
N ALA A 128 8.82 -10.06 -0.39
CA ALA A 128 9.80 -9.88 0.67
C ALA A 128 9.86 -11.11 1.58
N LYS A 129 11.05 -11.45 2.05
CA LYS A 129 11.33 -12.64 2.86
C LYS A 129 11.92 -12.25 4.20
N LYS A 130 12.03 -13.21 5.11
CA LYS A 130 12.87 -13.04 6.30
C LYS A 130 14.26 -12.58 5.87
N ASN A 131 14.79 -11.57 6.56
CA ASN A 131 16.02 -10.84 6.25
C ASN A 131 15.94 -9.77 5.16
N SER A 132 14.82 -9.61 4.45
CA SER A 132 14.63 -8.48 3.53
C SER A 132 14.71 -7.15 4.27
N LYS A 133 15.27 -6.13 3.61
CA LYS A 133 15.43 -4.79 4.17
C LYS A 133 14.17 -3.96 3.93
N VAL A 134 13.79 -3.19 4.95
CA VAL A 134 12.72 -2.20 4.89
C VAL A 134 13.31 -0.84 5.27
N TYR A 135 13.00 0.19 4.50
CA TYR A 135 13.45 1.54 4.74
C TYR A 135 12.25 2.45 4.95
N PHE A 136 12.28 3.24 6.00
CA PHE A 136 11.25 4.23 6.27
C PHE A 136 11.89 5.61 6.41
N LYS A 137 11.65 6.45 5.41
CA LYS A 137 12.16 7.81 5.35
C LYS A 137 11.15 8.78 5.96
N VAL A 138 11.57 9.47 7.01
CA VAL A 138 10.79 10.50 7.71
C VAL A 138 11.65 11.74 7.89
N GLY A 139 11.18 12.87 7.37
CA GLY A 139 12.00 14.05 7.20
C GLY A 139 13.24 13.78 6.34
N ASN A 140 14.40 14.17 6.84
CA ASN A 140 15.70 13.84 6.25
C ASN A 140 16.29 12.50 6.72
N GLN A 141 15.65 11.82 7.69
CA GLN A 141 16.15 10.58 8.27
C GLN A 141 15.64 9.36 7.49
N THR A 142 16.52 8.39 7.25
CA THR A 142 16.14 7.09 6.69
C THR A 142 16.36 6.01 7.74
N ARG A 143 15.27 5.56 8.37
CA ARG A 143 15.27 4.47 9.34
C ARG A 143 15.37 3.13 8.59
N LYS A 144 16.22 2.24 9.07
CA LYS A 144 16.49 0.94 8.44
C LYS A 144 15.98 -0.18 9.34
N TYR A 145 15.30 -1.13 8.73
CA TYR A 145 14.73 -2.28 9.39
C TYR A 145 15.01 -3.54 8.59
N LYS A 146 14.84 -4.69 9.24
CA LYS A 146 15.00 -6.01 8.66
C LYS A 146 13.83 -6.90 9.07
N ILE A 147 13.20 -7.58 8.11
CA ILE A 147 12.07 -8.48 8.37
C ILE A 147 12.56 -9.68 9.19
N VAL A 148 11.96 -9.89 10.36
CA VAL A 148 12.30 -10.97 11.29
C VAL A 148 11.21 -12.03 11.40
N LYS A 149 9.94 -11.64 11.23
CA LYS A 149 8.78 -12.54 11.31
C LYS A 149 7.80 -12.22 10.18
N ILE A 150 7.20 -13.27 9.62
CA ILE A 150 6.11 -13.20 8.64
C ILE A 150 5.10 -14.26 9.06
N TYR A 151 3.85 -13.89 9.26
CA TYR A 151 2.79 -14.81 9.70
C TYR A 151 1.41 -14.23 9.35
N ASP A 152 0.39 -15.09 9.36
CA ASP A 152 -0.99 -14.71 9.08
C ASP A 152 -1.78 -14.64 10.39
N VAL A 153 -2.70 -13.67 10.47
CA VAL A 153 -3.59 -13.44 11.62
C VAL A 153 -5.03 -13.20 11.15
N LYS A 154 -5.99 -13.32 12.06
CA LYS A 154 -7.37 -12.93 11.76
C LYS A 154 -7.53 -11.42 11.79
N PRO A 155 -8.49 -10.84 11.03
CA PRO A 155 -8.76 -9.40 11.11
C PRO A 155 -9.10 -8.89 12.52
N SER A 156 -9.59 -9.76 13.40
CA SER A 156 -9.88 -9.46 14.81
C SER A 156 -8.63 -9.41 15.72
N ASP A 157 -7.48 -9.88 15.25
CA ASP A 157 -6.26 -10.03 16.05
C ASP A 157 -5.49 -8.71 16.14
N VAL A 158 -6.02 -7.76 16.92
CA VAL A 158 -5.45 -6.41 17.07
C VAL A 158 -4.14 -6.34 17.84
N HIS A 159 -3.77 -7.42 18.56
CA HIS A 159 -2.53 -7.51 19.36
C HIS A 159 -1.24 -7.31 18.54
N VAL A 160 -1.31 -7.39 17.22
CA VAL A 160 -0.17 -7.11 16.32
C VAL A 160 0.26 -5.64 16.33
N LEU A 161 -0.61 -4.76 16.82
CA LEU A 161 -0.36 -3.33 16.98
C LEU A 161 0.30 -3.01 18.33
N ASP A 162 0.29 -3.95 19.28
CA ASP A 162 0.74 -3.69 20.64
C ASP A 162 2.21 -3.23 20.69
N GLU A 163 2.45 -2.33 21.64
CA GLU A 163 3.80 -1.89 21.99
C GLU A 163 4.55 -2.92 22.82
N HIS A 164 5.85 -3.02 22.60
CA HIS A 164 6.71 -3.97 23.29
C HIS A 164 7.86 -3.25 24.02
N GLN A 165 7.57 -2.79 25.24
CA GLN A 165 8.53 -2.07 26.06
C GLN A 165 9.85 -2.84 26.23
N GLY A 166 10.97 -2.12 26.05
CA GLY A 166 12.32 -2.69 26.15
C GLY A 166 12.78 -3.48 24.93
N GLN A 167 11.95 -3.62 23.89
CA GLN A 167 12.35 -4.21 22.62
C GLN A 167 12.86 -3.16 21.63
N LYS A 168 13.53 -3.63 20.57
CA LYS A 168 13.98 -2.75 19.48
C LYS A 168 12.77 -2.17 18.75
N ASN A 169 12.89 -0.92 18.29
CA ASN A 169 11.88 -0.33 17.42
C ASN A 169 11.60 -1.23 16.21
N GLN A 170 10.33 -1.33 15.83
CA GLN A 170 9.87 -2.18 14.75
C GLN A 170 8.85 -1.45 13.87
N LEU A 171 8.68 -1.99 12.67
CA LEU A 171 7.54 -1.71 11.80
C LEU A 171 6.70 -2.97 11.72
N THR A 172 5.39 -2.80 11.85
CA THR A 172 4.40 -3.85 11.57
C THR A 172 3.73 -3.51 10.24
N LEU A 173 4.09 -4.23 9.18
CA LEU A 173 3.47 -4.04 7.87
C LEU A 173 2.30 -5.03 7.73
N ILE A 174 1.12 -4.48 7.48
CA ILE A 174 -0.15 -5.22 7.48
C ILE A 174 -0.72 -5.18 6.06
N THR A 175 -1.02 -6.35 5.50
CA THR A 175 -1.71 -6.44 4.22
C THR A 175 -2.81 -7.49 4.28
N CYS A 176 -3.77 -7.41 3.36
CA CYS A 176 -4.81 -8.44 3.26
C CYS A 176 -4.23 -9.72 2.61
N ASP A 177 -4.64 -10.89 3.10
CA ASP A 177 -4.31 -12.18 2.49
C ASP A 177 -5.50 -13.15 2.57
N ASN A 178 -5.43 -14.24 1.79
CA ASN A 178 -6.49 -15.26 1.69
C ASN A 178 -7.84 -14.68 1.20
N TYR A 179 -7.90 -14.30 -0.08
CA TYR A 179 -9.14 -13.79 -0.69
C TYR A 179 -10.17 -14.90 -0.89
N ASN A 180 -11.31 -14.77 -0.22
CA ASN A 180 -12.44 -15.66 -0.34
C ASN A 180 -13.34 -15.21 -1.49
N LYS A 181 -13.31 -15.95 -2.60
CA LYS A 181 -14.12 -15.65 -3.79
C LYS A 181 -15.63 -15.81 -3.59
N GLN A 182 -16.06 -16.54 -2.56
CA GLN A 182 -17.48 -16.79 -2.29
C GLN A 182 -18.11 -15.63 -1.51
N THR A 183 -17.41 -15.11 -0.50
CA THR A 183 -17.85 -13.96 0.29
C THR A 183 -17.42 -12.62 -0.31
N GLY A 184 -16.37 -12.62 -1.13
CA GLY A 184 -15.74 -11.41 -1.65
C GLY A 184 -14.85 -10.71 -0.62
N GLU A 185 -14.50 -11.39 0.46
CA GLU A 185 -13.77 -10.84 1.60
C GLU A 185 -12.34 -11.41 1.70
N TRP A 186 -11.50 -10.74 2.48
CA TRP A 186 -10.15 -11.21 2.80
C TRP A 186 -10.17 -11.78 4.22
N ASP A 187 -10.10 -13.10 4.31
CA ASP A 187 -10.33 -13.86 5.54
C ASP A 187 -9.17 -13.72 6.55
N ASP A 188 -7.98 -13.37 6.05
CA ASP A 188 -6.77 -13.23 6.84
C ASP A 188 -6.06 -11.88 6.58
N ARG A 189 -5.11 -11.58 7.46
CA ARG A 189 -4.15 -10.49 7.31
C ARG A 189 -2.75 -11.09 7.37
N LYS A 190 -1.90 -10.75 6.41
CA LYS A 190 -0.49 -11.12 6.44
C LYS A 190 0.30 -10.00 7.11
N ILE A 191 1.06 -10.39 8.13
CA ILE A 191 1.84 -9.50 8.98
C ILE A 191 3.32 -9.70 8.70
N PHE A 192 4.04 -8.59 8.53
CA PHE A 192 5.50 -8.58 8.42
C PHE A 192 6.06 -7.70 9.54
N ILE A 193 6.79 -8.32 10.47
CA ILE A 193 7.48 -7.59 11.53
C ILE A 193 8.91 -7.32 11.06
N ALA A 194 9.27 -6.04 10.96
CA ALA A 194 10.61 -5.59 10.63
C ALA A 194 11.24 -4.84 11.79
N GLN A 195 12.37 -5.31 12.31
CA GLN A 195 13.05 -4.70 13.46
C GLN A 195 14.21 -3.81 13.01
N ALA A 196 14.46 -2.74 13.78
CA ALA A 196 15.53 -1.79 13.50
C ALA A 196 16.92 -2.44 13.48
N ILE A 197 17.78 -1.96 12.58
CA ILE A 197 19.17 -2.43 12.38
C ILE A 197 20.19 -1.31 12.39
#